data_AF-A0A349LMG4-F1
#
_entry.id   AF-A0A349LMG4-F1
#
_cell.length_a   1.000
_cell.length_b   1.000
_cell.length_c   1.000
_cell.angle_alpha   90.00
_cell.angle_beta   90.00
_cell.angle_gamma   90.00
#
_symmetry.space_group_name_H-M   'P 1'
#
loop_
_entity.id
_entity.type
_entity.pdbx_description
1 polymer ?
#
loop_
_entity_poly.entity_id
_entity_poly.type
_entity_poly.pdbx_seq_one_letter_code
_entity_poly.pdbx_strand_id
1 'polypeptide(L)'
;MRERAVRGFINEKFNTRFGKGLFRRAVFNGSVELHKPKQKYLVDYFSYLDWEVQAKSEKQMTIVKSLESTNVAQEEDLLFSWLIHYDPLTKSQERVNGYSVYSPNTRELFIKIDGAPNSTQDEWTLNVHHCKATGAHKPVFVATNADLNLQH
;
A
#
# COMPACT_ATOMS: atom_id res chain seq x y z
N MET A 1 20.27 -8.89 -1.99
CA MET A 1 18.82 -8.71 -2.20
C MET A 1 18.27 -7.93 -1.02
N ARG A 2 17.41 -6.92 -1.24
CA ARG A 2 16.81 -6.14 -0.15
C ARG A 2 15.60 -6.90 0.40
N GLU A 3 15.52 -7.07 1.71
CA GLU A 3 14.37 -7.69 2.38
C GLU A 3 13.20 -6.71 2.43
N ARG A 4 12.02 -7.22 2.12
CA ARG A 4 10.79 -6.46 1.93
C ARG A 4 9.65 -7.25 2.54
N ALA A 5 8.88 -6.60 3.39
CA ALA A 5 7.70 -7.19 4.00
C ALA A 5 6.51 -6.23 3.91
N VAL A 6 5.37 -6.75 3.48
CA VAL A 6 4.10 -6.05 3.42
C VAL A 6 3.11 -6.80 4.28
N ARG A 7 2.40 -6.06 5.14
CA ARG A 7 1.37 -6.61 6.01
C ARG A 7 0.09 -5.83 5.81
N GLY A 8 -0.99 -6.52 5.47
CA GLY A 8 -2.32 -5.95 5.33
C GLY A 8 -3.23 -6.38 6.47
N PHE A 9 -4.09 -5.48 6.92
CA PHE A 9 -5.03 -5.62 8.02
C PHE A 9 -6.42 -5.21 7.53
N ILE A 10 -7.47 -5.91 7.99
CA ILE A 10 -8.84 -5.46 7.75
C ILE A 10 -9.02 -4.08 8.39
N ASN A 11 -9.55 -3.13 7.62
CA ASN A 11 -9.98 -1.86 8.18
C ASN A 11 -11.35 -2.02 8.84
N GLU A 12 -11.38 -2.19 10.15
CA GLU A 12 -12.61 -2.31 10.94
C GLU A 12 -13.54 -1.08 10.83
N LYS A 13 -13.00 0.05 10.38
CA LYS A 13 -13.75 1.29 10.18
C LYS A 13 -14.22 1.45 8.73
N PHE A 14 -14.04 0.46 7.86
CA PHE A 14 -14.52 0.52 6.48
C PHE A 14 -16.02 0.80 6.44
N ASN A 15 -16.42 1.68 5.52
CA ASN A 15 -17.79 2.16 5.33
C ASN A 15 -18.44 2.83 6.56
N THR A 16 -17.67 3.14 7.60
CA THR A 16 -18.15 3.95 8.72
C THR A 16 -18.08 5.44 8.40
N ARG A 17 -19.02 6.21 8.94
CA ARG A 17 -19.08 7.66 8.77
C ARG A 17 -18.02 8.37 9.63
N PHE A 18 -17.44 9.45 9.11
CA PHE A 18 -16.56 10.34 9.89
C PHE A 18 -16.91 11.83 9.76
N GLY A 19 -17.89 12.16 8.93
CA GLY A 19 -18.47 13.48 8.76
C GLY A 19 -19.78 13.36 8.01
N LYS A 20 -20.54 14.45 7.87
CA LYS A 20 -21.82 14.43 7.14
C LYS A 20 -21.56 14.05 5.68
N GLY A 21 -22.05 12.88 5.27
CA GLY A 21 -21.84 12.34 3.91
C GLY A 21 -20.44 11.79 3.62
N LEU A 22 -19.53 11.77 4.60
CA LEU A 22 -18.15 11.29 4.43
C LEU A 22 -17.95 9.91 5.07
N PHE A 23 -17.45 8.97 4.27
CA PHE A 23 -17.28 7.56 4.64
C PHE A 23 -15.84 7.11 4.44
N ARG A 24 -15.35 6.24 5.32
CA ARG A 24 -14.02 5.65 5.17
C ARG A 24 -14.07 4.56 4.10
N ARG A 25 -13.26 4.70 3.05
CA ARG A 25 -13.29 3.84 1.86
C ARG A 25 -12.13 2.84 1.77
N ALA A 26 -11.12 2.93 2.63
CA ALA A 26 -10.00 1.99 2.60
C ALA A 26 -10.47 0.60 3.08
N VAL A 27 -10.34 -0.41 2.23
CA VAL A 27 -10.71 -1.81 2.50
C VAL A 27 -9.71 -2.46 3.46
N PHE A 28 -8.41 -2.25 3.19
CA PHE A 28 -7.32 -2.71 4.03
C PHE A 28 -6.42 -1.53 4.43
N ASN A 29 -5.90 -1.59 5.65
CA ASN A 29 -4.76 -0.77 6.05
C ASN A 29 -3.52 -1.65 6.09
N GLY A 30 -2.34 -1.06 5.99
CA GLY A 30 -1.13 -1.86 5.98
C GLY A 30 0.14 -1.07 6.14
N SER A 31 1.24 -1.82 6.13
CA SER A 31 2.58 -1.27 6.15
C SER A 31 3.49 -2.02 5.21
N VAL A 32 4.39 -1.28 4.56
CA VAL A 32 5.52 -1.78 3.78
C VAL A 32 6.78 -1.48 4.56
N GLU A 33 7.56 -2.50 4.85
CA GLU A 33 8.82 -2.40 5.57
C GLU A 33 9.96 -2.87 4.66
N LEU A 34 10.93 -1.99 4.44
CA LEU A 34 12.14 -2.29 3.69
C LEU A 34 13.31 -2.34 4.65
N HIS A 35 14.11 -3.40 4.58
CA HIS A 35 15.31 -3.54 5.41
C HIS A 35 16.53 -2.91 4.72
N LYS A 36 17.52 -2.46 5.52
CA LYS A 36 18.85 -1.97 5.08
C LYS A 36 18.84 -0.99 3.87
N PRO A 37 18.65 0.33 4.09
CA PRO A 37 18.29 0.96 5.36
C PRO A 37 16.83 0.72 5.70
N LYS A 38 16.52 0.74 7.00
CA LYS A 38 15.16 0.53 7.50
C LYS A 38 14.27 1.68 7.05
N GLN A 39 13.26 1.38 6.24
CA GLN A 39 12.24 2.32 5.81
C GLN A 39 10.86 1.72 6.04
N LYS A 40 9.91 2.55 6.43
CA LYS A 40 8.53 2.14 6.65
C LYS A 40 7.61 3.06 5.87
N TYR A 41 6.67 2.44 5.17
CA TYR A 41 5.58 3.13 4.51
C TYR A 41 4.26 2.60 5.03
N LEU A 42 3.25 3.47 5.05
CA LEU A 42 1.86 3.13 5.32
C LEU A 42 1.12 3.05 3.98
N VAL A 43 0.19 2.11 3.92
CA VAL A 43 -0.70 1.89 2.78
C VAL A 43 -2.13 1.77 3.27
N ASP A 44 -3.03 2.46 2.60
CA ASP A 44 -4.47 2.31 2.70
C ASP A 44 -5.01 1.92 1.31
N TYR A 45 -5.63 0.76 1.20
CA TYR A 45 -6.05 0.16 -0.07
C TYR A 45 -7.50 0.52 -0.40
N PHE A 46 -7.74 1.15 -1.54
CA PHE A 46 -9.03 1.62 -2.02
C PHE A 46 -9.36 1.03 -3.40
N SER A 47 -10.61 1.18 -3.84
CA SER A 47 -10.94 1.04 -5.27
C SER A 47 -10.16 2.07 -6.09
N TYR A 48 -10.00 1.83 -7.39
CA TYR A 48 -9.32 2.78 -8.28
C TYR A 48 -9.94 4.19 -8.20
N LEU A 49 -11.27 4.30 -8.33
CA LEU A 49 -11.99 5.58 -8.30
C LEU A 49 -11.83 6.33 -6.96
N ASP A 50 -11.83 5.60 -5.84
CA ASP A 50 -11.60 6.21 -4.52
C ASP A 50 -10.13 6.62 -4.32
N TRP A 51 -9.19 5.98 -5.02
CA TRP A 51 -7.76 6.23 -4.92
C TRP A 51 -7.29 7.39 -5.80
N GLU A 52 -7.76 7.47 -7.05
CA GLU A 52 -7.34 8.48 -8.02
C GLU A 52 -7.64 9.90 -7.53
N VAL A 53 -8.80 10.11 -6.90
CA VAL A 53 -9.24 11.40 -6.37
C VAL A 53 -8.38 11.88 -5.19
N GLN A 54 -7.52 11.01 -4.64
CA GLN A 54 -6.60 11.35 -3.56
C GLN A 54 -5.25 11.87 -4.06
N ALA A 55 -5.00 11.82 -5.37
CA ALA A 55 -3.81 12.41 -6.00
C ALA A 55 -3.77 13.92 -5.74
N LYS A 56 -2.62 14.43 -5.29
CA LYS A 56 -2.43 15.85 -4.96
C LYS A 56 -1.28 16.52 -5.71
N SER A 57 -0.28 15.75 -6.15
CA SER A 57 0.88 16.29 -6.87
C SER A 57 0.75 16.02 -8.36
N GLU A 58 1.39 16.85 -9.19
CA GLU A 58 1.47 16.62 -10.65
C GLU A 58 2.06 15.25 -10.97
N LYS A 59 3.07 14.80 -10.21
CA LYS A 59 3.64 13.45 -10.35
C LYS A 59 2.60 12.35 -10.10
N GLN A 60 1.78 12.49 -9.05
CA GLN A 60 0.69 11.54 -8.79
C GLN A 60 -0.35 11.56 -9.91
N MET A 61 -0.70 12.73 -10.43
CA MET A 61 -1.62 12.83 -11.59
C MET A 61 -1.04 12.18 -12.85
N THR A 62 0.27 12.28 -13.07
CA THR A 62 0.95 11.57 -14.17
C THR A 62 0.90 10.06 -13.97
N ILE A 63 1.07 9.56 -12.74
CA ILE A 63 0.90 8.14 -12.42
C ILE A 63 -0.52 7.68 -12.71
N VAL A 64 -1.53 8.43 -12.26
CA VAL A 64 -2.95 8.14 -12.53
C VAL A 64 -3.19 8.02 -14.03
N LYS A 65 -2.82 9.04 -14.82
CA LYS A 65 -2.94 9.02 -16.29
C LYS A 65 -2.20 7.86 -16.95
N SER A 66 -1.04 7.49 -16.42
CA SER A 66 -0.27 6.34 -16.91
C SER A 66 -0.94 5.01 -16.60
N LEU A 67 -1.75 4.91 -15.55
CA LEU A 67 -2.51 3.69 -15.23
C LEU A 67 -3.83 3.65 -16.01
N GLU A 68 -4.48 4.80 -16.24
CA GLU A 68 -5.67 4.91 -17.11
C GLU A 68 -5.41 4.46 -18.55
N SER A 69 -4.19 4.70 -19.06
CA SER A 69 -3.78 4.25 -20.39
C SER A 69 -3.48 2.75 -20.46
N THR A 70 -3.55 2.04 -19.33
CA THR A 70 -3.42 0.59 -19.22
C THR A 70 -4.76 -0.04 -18.82
N ASN A 71 -4.87 -1.37 -18.88
CA ASN A 71 -6.08 -2.06 -18.43
C ASN A 71 -6.23 -2.10 -16.91
N VAL A 72 -5.19 -1.73 -16.14
CA VAL A 72 -5.16 -1.80 -14.68
C VAL A 72 -6.26 -0.94 -14.05
N ALA A 73 -6.55 0.25 -14.59
CA ALA A 73 -7.59 1.13 -14.07
C ALA A 73 -9.03 0.60 -14.28
N GLN A 74 -9.20 -0.36 -15.21
CA GLN A 74 -10.51 -0.93 -15.55
C GLN A 74 -10.83 -2.22 -14.77
N GLU A 75 -9.85 -2.77 -14.05
CA GLU A 75 -10.04 -3.96 -13.24
C GLU A 75 -10.68 -3.61 -11.89
N GLU A 76 -11.96 -3.95 -11.72
CA GLU A 76 -12.75 -3.61 -10.52
C GLU A 76 -12.23 -4.25 -9.22
N ASP A 77 -11.53 -5.39 -9.34
CA ASP A 77 -11.03 -6.16 -8.20
C ASP A 77 -9.65 -5.69 -7.70
N LEU A 78 -9.00 -4.78 -8.43
CA LEU A 78 -7.71 -4.24 -8.02
C LEU A 78 -7.88 -3.17 -6.94
N LEU A 79 -6.99 -3.23 -5.95
CA LEU A 79 -6.93 -2.28 -4.86
C LEU A 79 -5.66 -1.45 -4.93
N PHE A 80 -5.81 -0.15 -4.72
CA PHE A 80 -4.75 0.83 -4.93
C PHE A 80 -4.44 1.58 -3.65
N SER A 81 -3.16 1.90 -3.46
CA SER A 81 -2.71 2.71 -2.34
C SER A 81 -1.62 3.69 -2.74
N TRP A 82 -1.72 4.93 -2.27
CA TRP A 82 -0.59 5.85 -2.26
C TRP A 82 0.35 5.49 -1.10
N LEU A 83 1.66 5.53 -1.33
CA LEU A 83 2.62 5.31 -0.27
C LEU A 83 2.79 6.57 0.59
N ILE A 84 2.77 6.38 1.90
CA ILE A 84 3.07 7.41 2.90
C ILE A 84 4.31 6.95 3.65
N HIS A 85 5.44 7.65 3.47
CA HIS A 85 6.63 7.41 4.27
C HIS A 85 6.34 7.74 5.73
N TYR A 86 6.72 6.83 6.63
CA TYR A 86 6.51 6.97 8.06
C TYR A 86 7.83 6.90 8.80
N ASP A 87 8.18 7.99 9.47
CA ASP A 87 9.33 8.02 10.37
C ASP A 87 8.88 7.55 11.77
N PRO A 88 9.33 6.39 12.26
CA PRO A 88 8.95 5.89 13.57
C PRO A 88 9.52 6.70 14.74
N LEU A 89 10.61 7.46 14.55
CA LEU A 89 11.22 8.28 15.59
C LEU A 89 10.42 9.55 15.84
N THR A 90 10.08 10.27 14.76
CA THR A 90 9.30 11.52 14.85
C THR A 90 7.79 11.30 14.78
N LYS A 91 7.35 10.09 14.43
CA LYS A 91 5.96 9.74 14.08
C LYS A 91 5.39 10.58 12.93
N SER A 92 6.25 11.17 12.12
CA SER A 92 5.84 11.99 10.98
C SER A 92 5.40 11.11 9.81
N GLN A 93 4.49 11.65 9.01
CA GLN A 93 3.95 11.03 7.81
C GLN A 93 4.16 11.96 6.62
N GLU A 94 4.82 11.47 5.59
CA GLU A 94 5.10 12.22 4.37
C GLU A 94 4.57 11.46 3.16
N ARG A 95 3.79 12.14 2.32
CA ARG A 95 3.33 11.54 1.06
C ARG A 95 4.50 11.44 0.10
N VAL A 96 4.71 10.27 -0.50
CA VAL A 96 5.72 10.07 -1.54
C VAL A 96 5.07 9.87 -2.90
N ASN A 97 5.85 10.03 -3.97
CA ASN A 97 5.39 9.73 -5.33
C ASN A 97 5.54 8.23 -5.58
N GLY A 98 4.85 7.42 -4.79
CA GLY A 98 4.87 5.98 -4.92
C GLY A 98 3.49 5.41 -4.65
N TYR A 99 3.24 4.23 -5.20
CA TYR A 99 1.96 3.57 -5.10
C TYR A 99 2.13 2.05 -4.98
N SER A 100 1.05 1.40 -4.56
CA SER A 100 0.92 -0.04 -4.54
C SER A 100 -0.38 -0.46 -5.18
N VAL A 101 -0.32 -1.57 -5.93
CA VAL A 101 -1.48 -2.22 -6.54
C VAL A 101 -1.53 -3.64 -6.00
N TYR A 102 -2.66 -4.02 -5.45
CA TYR A 102 -2.89 -5.35 -4.88
C TYR A 102 -4.06 -6.01 -5.60
N SER A 103 -3.82 -7.21 -6.13
CA SER A 103 -4.84 -8.10 -6.68
C SER A 103 -5.16 -9.21 -5.67
N PRO A 104 -6.33 -9.18 -5.01
CA PRO A 104 -6.76 -10.28 -4.14
C PRO A 104 -6.93 -11.60 -4.91
N ASN A 105 -7.28 -11.53 -6.19
CA ASN A 105 -7.55 -12.69 -7.03
C ASN A 105 -6.27 -13.42 -7.45
N THR A 106 -5.28 -12.69 -7.99
CA THR A 106 -4.00 -13.30 -8.41
C THR A 106 -3.00 -13.42 -7.27
N ARG A 107 -3.29 -12.76 -6.13
CA ARG A 107 -2.41 -12.66 -4.96
C ARG A 107 -1.10 -11.97 -5.28
N GLU A 108 -1.12 -11.03 -6.20
CA GLU A 108 0.04 -10.22 -6.55
C GLU A 108 -0.06 -8.85 -5.90
N LEU A 109 1.05 -8.40 -5.34
CA LEU A 109 1.18 -7.08 -4.74
C LEU A 109 2.37 -6.37 -5.35
N PHE A 110 2.06 -5.41 -6.20
CA PHE A 110 3.01 -4.53 -6.86
C PHE A 110 3.26 -3.29 -6.01
N ILE A 111 4.52 -2.84 -5.96
CA ILE A 111 4.94 -1.60 -5.32
C ILE A 111 5.89 -0.87 -6.26
N LYS A 112 5.64 0.43 -6.42
CA LYS A 112 6.57 1.37 -7.02
C LYS A 112 6.81 2.53 -6.09
N ILE A 113 8.07 2.80 -5.80
CA ILE A 113 8.50 3.97 -5.02
C ILE A 113 9.30 4.86 -5.96
N ASP A 114 8.74 5.99 -6.35
CA ASP A 114 9.54 7.06 -6.95
C ASP A 114 9.83 8.11 -5.88
N GLY A 115 11.03 7.98 -5.30
CA GLY A 115 11.55 8.95 -4.36
C GLY A 115 11.79 10.34 -4.96
N ALA A 116 12.04 11.34 -4.10
CA ALA A 116 12.82 12.51 -4.48
C ALA A 116 14.21 12.09 -5.03
N PRO A 117 14.93 12.94 -5.79
CA PRO A 117 16.18 12.59 -6.48
C PRO A 117 17.28 11.95 -5.62
N ASN A 118 17.22 12.12 -4.29
CA ASN A 118 18.18 11.58 -3.32
C ASN A 118 17.60 10.47 -2.42
N SER A 119 16.47 9.86 -2.80
CA SER A 119 15.78 8.86 -1.99
C SER A 119 15.54 7.57 -2.77
N THR A 120 15.04 6.54 -2.09
CA THR A 120 14.79 5.22 -2.65
C THR A 120 13.92 5.32 -3.91
N GLN A 121 14.48 4.90 -5.04
CA GLN A 121 13.71 4.52 -6.22
C GLN A 121 13.77 3.00 -6.35
N ASP A 122 12.62 2.35 -6.30
CA ASP A 122 12.58 0.89 -6.28
C ASP A 122 11.19 0.44 -6.80
N GLU A 123 11.15 -0.67 -7.55
CA GLU A 123 9.94 -1.23 -8.16
C GLU A 123 9.96 -2.77 -8.10
N TRP A 124 8.89 -3.38 -7.60
CA TRP A 124 8.83 -4.84 -7.44
C TRP A 124 7.41 -5.38 -7.23
N THR A 125 7.28 -6.69 -7.43
CA THR A 125 6.07 -7.47 -7.13
C THR A 125 6.39 -8.57 -6.11
N LEU A 126 5.47 -8.82 -5.18
CA LEU A 126 5.53 -9.93 -4.23
C LEU A 126 4.25 -10.76 -4.32
N ASN A 127 4.39 -12.06 -4.07
CA ASN A 127 3.24 -12.94 -3.86
C ASN A 127 2.68 -12.77 -2.45
N VAL A 128 1.36 -12.69 -2.37
CA VAL A 128 0.60 -12.49 -1.15
C VAL A 128 0.16 -13.84 -0.59
N HIS A 129 0.40 -14.03 0.69
CA HIS A 129 -0.08 -15.17 1.46
C HIS A 129 -1.14 -14.69 2.46
N HIS A 130 -2.36 -15.20 2.32
CA HIS A 130 -3.43 -14.92 3.28
C HIS A 130 -3.17 -15.64 4.60
N CYS A 131 -3.40 -14.94 5.71
CA CYS A 131 -3.25 -15.48 7.03
C CYS A 131 -4.50 -16.26 7.44
N LYS A 132 -4.33 -17.45 8.03
CA LYS A 132 -5.45 -18.26 8.54
C LYS A 132 -6.08 -17.66 9.80
N ALA A 133 -5.30 -16.93 10.59
CA ALA A 133 -5.78 -16.30 11.81
C ALA A 133 -6.34 -14.90 11.52
N THR A 134 -7.60 -14.68 11.86
CA THR A 134 -8.25 -13.36 11.80
C THR A 134 -8.37 -12.78 13.21
N GLY A 135 -8.42 -11.45 13.33
CA GLY A 135 -8.62 -10.74 14.60
C GLY A 135 -7.94 -9.37 14.67
N ALA A 136 -8.27 -8.60 15.70
CA ALA A 136 -7.69 -7.28 15.94
C ALA A 136 -6.16 -7.35 15.96
N HIS A 137 -5.51 -6.44 15.24
CA HIS A 137 -4.05 -6.34 15.10
C HIS A 137 -3.34 -7.53 14.44
N LYS A 138 -4.07 -8.51 13.90
CA LYS A 138 -3.47 -9.61 13.14
C LYS A 138 -3.52 -9.28 11.64
N PRO A 139 -2.41 -9.44 10.91
CA PRO A 139 -2.44 -9.27 9.47
C PRO A 139 -3.37 -10.32 8.87
N VAL A 140 -4.17 -9.92 7.91
CA VAL A 140 -5.01 -10.83 7.11
C VAL A 140 -4.29 -11.32 5.87
N PHE A 141 -3.24 -10.60 5.46
CA PHE A 141 -2.31 -11.07 4.45
C PHE A 141 -0.90 -10.55 4.71
N VAL A 142 0.09 -11.28 4.20
CA VAL A 142 1.50 -10.92 4.23
C VAL A 142 2.11 -11.19 2.86
N ALA A 143 2.95 -10.28 2.38
CA ALA A 143 3.80 -10.50 1.20
C ALA A 143 5.25 -10.22 1.59
N THR A 144 6.16 -11.18 1.39
CA THR A 144 7.57 -11.00 1.79
C THR A 144 8.50 -11.78 0.88
N ASN A 145 9.70 -11.25 0.67
CA ASN A 145 10.82 -11.98 0.07
C ASN A 145 11.89 -12.39 1.10
N ALA A 146 11.66 -12.07 2.37
CA ALA A 146 12.45 -12.51 3.51
C ALA A 146 11.77 -13.71 4.18
N ASP A 147 12.57 -14.63 4.70
CA ASP A 147 12.08 -15.72 5.52
C ASP A 147 11.30 -15.17 6.72
N LEU A 148 10.09 -15.67 6.93
CA LEU A 148 9.21 -15.28 8.05
C LEU A 148 9.72 -15.79 9.42
N ASN A 149 10.89 -16.43 9.47
CA ASN A 149 11.47 -17.09 10.64
C ASN A 149 12.31 -16.16 11.54
N LEU A 150 11.95 -14.89 11.68
CA LEU A 150 12.52 -14.04 12.73
C LEU A 150 11.66 -14.16 13.99
N GLN A 151 11.87 -15.26 14.72
CA GLN A 151 11.63 -15.29 16.15
C GLN A 151 12.62 -14.32 16.81
N HIS A 152 12.11 -13.35 17.56
CA HIS A 152 12.85 -12.64 18.60
C HIS A 152 12.01 -12.66 19.87
#